data_AF-A0A3B9YNL1-F1
#
_entry.id   AF-A0A3B9YNL1-F1
#
_cell.length_a   1.000
_cell.length_b   1.000
_cell.length_c   1.000
_cell.angle_alpha   90.00
_cell.angle_beta   90.00
_cell.angle_gamma   90.00
#
_symmetry.space_group_name_H-M   'P 1'
#
loop_
_entity.id
_entity.type
_entity.pdbx_description
1 polymer ?
#
loop_
_entity_poly.entity_id
_entity_poly.type
_entity_poly.pdbx_seq_one_letter_code
_entity_poly.pdbx_strand_id
1 'polypeptide(L)'
;MAEKTESLLAALRGLPPPEAPPAADAAAAPAATEEQLAPLRSKIDELERKLAEMAAPPPPAEEELTPPEPPKPPTELTLFLHTRVELLERRLELAQQEALRANLVLREREEAQRKAQKEVEELFKTLREQERTARFDKRLREQTAATQARVEDMGARLAMAELKMIPAEEVLAWLEKEGSLEAVRERLQERLSKLAPEGEPQPGAPPQPPSPSLIGKPTDYEQTGPIAAAMARVADLERRLEEAEEARKKEREDRAHWESGVLQTLRRSGERWERAGGAGLLVEATLQSMVDLLGKRDACAQELAKTLERLEGEPPGSTEAPALRARAKELRKSIESLQPELDKAMAVVNAWVERSQRKDT
;
A
#
# COMPACT_ATOMS: atom_id res chain seq x y z
N MET A 1 -26.78 -2.26 20.55
CA MET A 1 -26.27 -2.43 19.17
C MET A 1 -26.52 -1.20 18.30
N ALA A 2 -27.70 -0.56 18.38
CA ALA A 2 -28.03 0.66 17.61
C ALA A 2 -27.13 1.89 17.91
N GLU A 3 -26.76 2.11 19.17
CA GLU A 3 -25.94 3.29 19.54
C GLU A 3 -24.50 3.21 18.99
N LYS A 4 -23.95 2.00 18.81
CA LYS A 4 -22.60 1.80 18.26
C LYS A 4 -22.57 2.06 16.75
N THR A 5 -23.64 1.71 16.04
CA THR A 5 -23.77 1.99 14.60
C THR A 5 -23.98 3.48 14.33
N GLU A 6 -24.70 4.17 15.20
CA GLU A 6 -24.88 5.63 15.10
C GLU A 6 -23.58 6.39 15.43
N SER A 7 -22.80 5.93 16.40
CA SER A 7 -21.48 6.49 16.72
C SER A 7 -20.49 6.36 15.56
N LEU A 8 -20.50 5.22 14.86
CA LEU A 8 -19.65 5.00 13.69
C LEU A 8 -20.11 5.82 12.46
N LEU A 9 -21.42 5.98 12.27
CA LEU A 9 -21.98 6.84 11.22
C LEU A 9 -21.73 8.34 11.49
N ALA A 10 -21.64 8.75 12.75
CA ALA A 10 -21.28 10.12 13.14
C ALA A 10 -19.79 10.42 12.87
N ALA A 11 -18.90 9.45 13.13
CA ALA A 11 -17.46 9.58 12.85
C ALA A 11 -17.15 9.73 11.35
N LEU A 12 -17.94 9.08 10.48
CA LEU A 12 -17.82 9.19 9.02
C LEU A 12 -18.36 10.52 8.45
N ARG A 13 -19.17 11.26 9.23
CA ARG A 13 -19.76 12.55 8.82
C ARG A 13 -18.97 13.78 9.29
N GLY A 14 -17.83 13.59 9.95
CA GLY A 14 -16.92 14.68 10.29
C GLY A 14 -17.42 15.66 11.36
N LEU A 15 -18.39 15.27 12.20
CA LEU A 15 -18.74 16.05 13.39
C LEU A 15 -17.71 15.85 14.51
N PRO A 16 -17.38 16.89 15.29
CA PRO A 16 -16.46 16.76 16.42
C PRO A 16 -17.03 15.80 17.49
N PRO A 17 -16.18 14.95 18.08
CA PRO A 17 -16.63 13.88 18.97
C PRO A 17 -17.21 14.45 20.28
N PRO A 18 -18.29 13.85 20.84
CA PRO A 18 -18.74 14.17 22.18
C PRO A 18 -17.67 13.78 23.21
N GLU A 19 -17.50 14.61 24.24
CA GLU A 19 -16.56 14.41 25.34
C GLU A 19 -16.65 12.99 25.93
N ALA A 20 -15.48 12.35 26.05
CA ALA A 20 -15.34 11.01 26.58
C ALA A 20 -15.76 10.96 28.07
N PRO A 21 -16.61 9.99 28.49
CA PRO A 21 -16.62 9.58 29.89
C PRO A 21 -15.30 8.88 30.26
N PRO A 22 -14.90 8.92 31.54
CA PRO A 22 -13.55 8.53 31.97
C PRO A 22 -13.24 7.06 31.71
N ALA A 23 -11.95 6.80 31.43
CA ALA A 23 -11.40 5.50 31.12
C ALA A 23 -11.81 4.43 32.13
N ALA A 24 -12.52 3.41 31.66
CA ALA A 24 -12.67 2.16 32.39
C ALA A 24 -11.40 1.33 32.18
N ASP A 25 -10.75 1.04 33.29
CA ASP A 25 -9.61 0.15 33.40
C ASP A 25 -9.80 -1.18 32.66
N ALA A 26 -8.68 -1.71 32.21
CA ALA A 26 -8.52 -3.03 31.63
C ALA A 26 -9.24 -4.10 32.47
N ALA A 27 -10.39 -4.57 31.98
CA ALA A 27 -11.05 -5.75 32.51
C ALA A 27 -10.27 -7.00 32.08
N ALA A 28 -9.40 -7.45 32.98
CA ALA A 28 -8.95 -8.83 33.03
C ALA A 28 -10.17 -9.76 33.05
N ALA A 29 -10.04 -10.93 32.43
CA ALA A 29 -11.01 -12.01 32.48
C ALA A 29 -11.49 -12.24 33.93
N PRO A 30 -12.79 -12.57 34.16
CA PRO A 30 -13.26 -12.87 35.50
C PRO A 30 -12.56 -14.16 35.97
N ALA A 31 -11.57 -14.00 36.84
CA ALA A 31 -11.09 -15.10 37.66
C ALA A 31 -12.33 -15.61 38.43
N ALA A 32 -12.68 -16.88 38.23
CA ALA A 32 -13.73 -17.54 38.99
C ALA A 32 -13.46 -17.29 40.48
N THR A 33 -14.37 -16.57 41.14
CA THR A 33 -14.21 -16.22 42.55
C THR A 33 -14.22 -17.50 43.37
N GLU A 34 -13.40 -17.53 44.42
CA GLU A 34 -13.20 -18.69 45.30
C GLU A 34 -14.54 -19.21 45.90
N GLU A 35 -15.54 -18.33 46.00
CA GLU A 35 -16.92 -18.63 46.38
C GLU A 35 -17.68 -19.53 45.39
N GLN A 36 -17.39 -19.45 44.09
CA GLN A 36 -17.98 -20.33 43.07
C GLN A 36 -17.33 -21.72 43.04
N LEU A 37 -16.08 -21.83 43.54
CA LEU A 37 -15.33 -23.08 43.59
C LEU A 37 -15.57 -23.85 44.90
N ALA A 38 -16.01 -23.20 45.98
CA ALA A 38 -16.31 -23.85 47.25
C ALA A 38 -17.34 -25.00 47.18
N PRO A 39 -18.51 -24.87 46.51
CA PRO A 39 -19.47 -25.97 46.40
C PRO A 39 -19.04 -27.07 45.43
N LEU A 40 -18.06 -26.80 44.55
CA LEU A 40 -17.46 -27.82 43.69
C LEU A 40 -16.39 -28.61 44.43
N ARG A 41 -15.59 -27.96 45.27
CA ARG A 41 -14.62 -28.62 46.16
C ARG A 41 -15.33 -29.55 47.15
N SER A 42 -16.43 -29.13 47.77
CA SER A 42 -17.18 -30.01 48.68
C SER A 42 -17.76 -31.25 47.99
N LYS A 43 -18.21 -31.11 46.73
CA LYS A 43 -18.68 -32.24 45.93
C LYS A 43 -17.55 -33.17 45.51
N ILE A 44 -16.36 -32.63 45.25
CA ILE A 44 -15.16 -33.44 44.98
C ILE A 44 -14.80 -34.23 46.24
N ASP A 45 -14.74 -33.60 47.41
CA ASP A 45 -14.43 -34.27 48.68
C ASP A 45 -15.46 -35.37 49.04
N GLU A 46 -16.75 -35.15 48.76
CA GLU A 46 -17.79 -36.16 48.95
C GLU A 46 -17.65 -37.34 47.97
N LEU A 47 -17.26 -37.08 46.73
CA LEU A 47 -17.02 -38.14 45.73
C LEU A 47 -15.74 -38.90 46.04
N GLU A 48 -14.69 -38.23 46.52
CA GLU A 48 -13.45 -38.86 46.99
C GLU A 48 -13.73 -39.74 48.22
N ARG A 49 -14.58 -39.31 49.16
CA ARG A 49 -15.02 -40.17 50.28
C ARG A 49 -15.79 -41.39 49.82
N LYS A 50 -16.73 -41.24 48.88
CA LYS A 50 -17.50 -42.37 48.34
C LYS A 50 -16.62 -43.34 47.56
N LEU A 51 -15.63 -42.83 46.83
CA LEU A 51 -14.63 -43.66 46.17
C LEU A 51 -13.71 -44.36 47.16
N ALA A 52 -13.32 -43.71 48.26
CA ALA A 52 -12.56 -44.34 49.33
C ALA A 52 -13.37 -45.42 50.08
N GLU A 53 -14.67 -45.20 50.30
CA GLU A 53 -15.58 -46.20 50.89
C GLU A 53 -15.81 -47.39 49.95
N MET A 54 -15.82 -47.17 48.63
CA MET A 54 -15.91 -48.25 47.64
C MET A 54 -14.56 -48.93 47.33
N ALA A 55 -13.44 -48.25 47.58
CA ALA A 55 -12.08 -48.77 47.42
C ALA A 55 -11.54 -49.40 48.72
N ALA A 56 -12.31 -49.34 49.81
CA ALA A 56 -12.02 -50.12 51.00
C ALA A 56 -12.20 -51.61 50.64
N PRO A 57 -11.12 -52.42 50.73
CA PRO A 57 -11.20 -53.85 50.41
C PRO A 57 -12.18 -54.52 51.40
N PRO A 58 -13.01 -55.48 50.94
CA PRO A 58 -13.83 -56.26 51.87
C PRO A 58 -12.92 -56.96 52.89
N PRO A 59 -13.36 -57.13 54.16
CA PRO A 59 -12.57 -57.80 55.18
C PRO A 59 -12.19 -59.21 54.68
N PRO A 60 -10.98 -59.70 54.99
CA PRO A 60 -10.51 -60.99 54.48
C PRO A 60 -11.41 -62.09 55.03
N ALA A 61 -12.19 -62.72 54.15
CA ALA A 61 -12.70 -64.05 54.41
C ALA A 61 -11.48 -64.99 54.46
N GLU A 62 -11.35 -65.71 55.56
CA GLU A 62 -10.43 -66.82 55.71
C GLU A 62 -10.82 -67.90 54.67
N GLU A 63 -10.14 -67.92 53.52
CA GLU A 63 -10.26 -69.01 52.56
C GLU A 63 -8.98 -69.85 52.56
N GLU A 64 -9.17 -71.10 52.98
CA GLU A 64 -8.20 -72.18 52.95
C GLU A 64 -7.57 -72.34 51.56
N LEU A 65 -6.25 -72.54 51.56
CA LEU A 65 -5.44 -72.97 50.42
C LEU A 65 -5.98 -74.30 49.84
N THR A 66 -6.88 -74.20 48.87
CA THR A 66 -7.19 -75.29 47.94
C THR A 66 -6.48 -75.01 46.60
N PRO A 67 -5.96 -76.07 45.92
CA PRO A 67 -5.13 -75.91 44.73
C PRO A 67 -5.90 -75.22 43.58
N PRO A 68 -5.21 -74.48 42.70
CA PRO A 68 -5.87 -73.61 41.72
C PRO A 68 -6.76 -74.43 40.78
N GLU A 69 -8.07 -74.28 40.92
CA GLU A 69 -9.02 -74.78 39.92
C GLU A 69 -8.71 -74.13 38.56
N PRO A 70 -8.73 -74.91 37.46
CA PRO A 70 -8.51 -74.38 36.12
C PRO A 70 -9.54 -73.26 35.83
N PRO A 71 -9.16 -72.21 35.07
CA PRO A 71 -9.99 -71.02 34.91
C PRO A 71 -11.36 -71.42 34.39
N LYS A 72 -12.40 -71.14 35.19
CA LYS A 72 -13.79 -71.30 34.77
C LYS A 72 -13.98 -70.50 33.48
N PRO A 73 -14.57 -71.09 32.43
CA PRO A 73 -14.79 -70.39 31.17
C PRO A 73 -15.58 -69.12 31.48
N PRO A 74 -15.21 -67.98 30.86
CA PRO A 74 -15.82 -66.69 31.17
C PRO A 74 -17.33 -66.82 30.98
N THR A 75 -18.08 -66.59 32.06
CA THR A 75 -19.53 -66.56 32.04
C THR A 75 -19.99 -65.50 31.02
N GLU A 76 -21.11 -65.72 30.34
CA GLU A 76 -21.60 -64.82 29.27
C GLU A 76 -21.65 -63.33 29.69
N LEU A 77 -21.95 -63.07 30.97
CA LEU A 77 -21.89 -61.75 31.59
C LEU A 77 -20.48 -61.12 31.53
N THR A 78 -19.43 -61.88 31.82
CA THR A 78 -18.04 -61.39 31.79
C THR A 78 -17.60 -61.07 30.36
N LEU A 79 -18.01 -61.88 29.38
CA LEU A 79 -17.79 -61.57 27.97
C LEU A 79 -18.54 -60.30 27.55
N PHE A 80 -19.80 -60.14 27.96
CA PHE A 80 -20.57 -58.93 27.68
C PHE A 80 -19.93 -57.68 28.29
N LEU A 81 -19.50 -57.74 29.55
CA LEU A 81 -18.82 -56.62 30.21
C LEU A 81 -17.50 -56.29 29.52
N HIS A 82 -16.71 -57.30 29.15
CA HIS A 82 -15.46 -57.08 28.43
C HIS A 82 -15.70 -56.38 27.08
N THR A 83 -16.64 -56.84 26.26
CA THR A 83 -16.97 -56.17 24.99
C THR A 83 -17.47 -54.74 25.19
N ARG A 84 -18.20 -54.47 26.28
CA ARG A 84 -18.68 -53.11 26.59
C ARG A 84 -17.55 -52.20 27.05
N VAL A 85 -16.61 -52.73 27.83
CA VAL A 85 -15.38 -52.02 28.22
C VAL A 85 -14.54 -51.69 26.98
N GLU A 86 -14.32 -52.66 26.09
CA GLU A 86 -13.58 -52.42 24.83
C GLU A 86 -14.25 -51.34 23.96
N LEU A 87 -15.58 -51.31 23.89
CA LEU A 87 -16.30 -50.26 23.15
C LEU A 87 -16.15 -48.88 23.80
N LEU A 88 -16.12 -48.81 25.13
CA LEU A 88 -15.89 -47.56 25.85
C LEU A 88 -14.44 -47.09 25.69
N GLU A 89 -13.47 -47.99 25.75
CA GLU A 89 -12.06 -47.70 25.50
C GLU A 89 -11.86 -47.16 24.08
N ARG A 90 -12.42 -47.81 23.06
CA ARG A 90 -12.37 -47.31 21.67
C ARG A 90 -13.02 -45.94 21.51
N ARG A 91 -14.15 -45.67 22.18
CA ARG A 91 -14.79 -44.34 22.15
C ARG A 91 -13.95 -43.28 22.85
N LEU A 92 -13.31 -43.64 23.95
CA LEU A 92 -12.42 -42.75 24.68
C LEU A 92 -11.16 -42.44 23.86
N GLU A 93 -10.58 -43.43 23.19
CA GLU A 93 -9.46 -43.22 22.26
C GLU A 93 -9.83 -42.29 21.11
N LEU A 94 -11.00 -42.48 20.49
CA LEU A 94 -11.50 -41.59 19.44
C LEU A 94 -11.69 -40.16 19.95
N ALA A 95 -12.31 -39.99 21.12
CA ALA A 95 -12.50 -38.68 21.73
C ALA A 95 -11.16 -38.00 22.06
N GLN A 96 -10.16 -38.76 22.53
CA GLN A 96 -8.81 -38.25 22.78
C GLN A 96 -8.11 -37.84 21.47
N GLN A 97 -8.23 -38.64 20.41
CA GLN A 97 -7.67 -38.30 19.10
C GLN A 97 -8.33 -37.06 18.51
N GLU A 98 -9.65 -36.92 18.65
CA GLU A 98 -10.38 -35.72 18.24
C GLU A 98 -9.98 -34.49 19.04
N ALA A 99 -9.81 -34.62 20.37
CA ALA A 99 -9.33 -33.53 21.22
C ALA A 99 -7.91 -33.08 20.85
N LEU A 100 -7.01 -34.01 20.51
CA LEU A 100 -5.67 -33.69 20.04
C LEU A 100 -5.71 -32.95 18.69
N ARG A 101 -6.55 -33.39 17.76
CA ARG A 101 -6.76 -32.71 16.47
C ARG A 101 -7.33 -31.31 16.66
N ALA A 102 -8.33 -31.14 17.53
CA ALA A 102 -8.90 -29.84 17.85
C ALA A 102 -7.87 -28.87 18.44
N ASN A 103 -6.98 -29.36 19.32
CA ASN A 103 -5.90 -28.55 19.88
C ASN A 103 -4.89 -28.10 18.82
N LEU A 104 -4.55 -28.95 17.84
CA LEU A 104 -3.69 -28.57 16.73
C LEU A 104 -4.33 -27.45 15.89
N VAL A 105 -5.62 -27.59 15.56
CA VAL A 105 -6.36 -26.56 14.81
C VAL A 105 -6.45 -25.24 15.58
N LEU A 106 -6.62 -25.28 16.91
CA LEU A 106 -6.60 -24.06 17.73
C LEU A 106 -5.24 -23.37 17.68
N ARG A 107 -4.14 -24.11 17.77
CA ARG A 107 -2.78 -23.55 17.65
C ARG A 107 -2.54 -22.93 16.27
N GLU A 108 -2.95 -23.60 15.20
CA GLU A 108 -2.88 -23.05 13.84
C GLU A 108 -3.66 -21.74 13.71
N ARG A 109 -4.84 -21.65 14.34
CA ARG A 109 -5.63 -20.41 14.38
C ARG A 109 -4.93 -19.30 15.16
N GLU A 110 -4.32 -19.60 16.30
CA GLU A 110 -3.55 -18.63 17.08
C GLU A 110 -2.31 -18.12 16.32
N GLU A 111 -1.60 -18.99 15.62
CA GLU A 111 -0.48 -18.62 14.76
C GLU A 111 -0.93 -17.76 13.58
N ALA A 112 -2.04 -18.10 12.94
CA ALA A 112 -2.64 -17.30 11.88
C ALA A 112 -3.06 -15.91 12.39
N GLN A 113 -3.63 -15.83 13.59
CA GLN A 113 -3.98 -14.54 14.23
C GLN A 113 -2.74 -13.70 14.51
N ARG A 114 -1.67 -14.29 15.07
CA ARG A 114 -0.40 -13.58 15.30
C ARG A 114 0.24 -13.11 13.99
N LYS A 115 0.15 -13.91 12.94
CA LYS A 115 0.67 -13.54 11.62
C LYS A 115 -0.13 -12.37 11.03
N ALA A 116 -1.45 -12.43 11.07
CA ALA A 116 -2.32 -11.34 10.64
C ALA A 116 -2.05 -10.04 11.43
N GLN A 117 -1.83 -10.13 12.76
CA GLN A 117 -1.45 -8.97 13.57
C GLN A 117 -0.12 -8.35 13.10
N LYS A 118 0.90 -9.18 12.83
CA LYS A 118 2.19 -8.70 12.31
C LYS A 118 2.05 -8.05 10.93
N GLU A 119 1.25 -8.64 10.04
CA GLU A 119 0.97 -8.08 8.71
C GLU A 119 0.25 -6.73 8.82
N VAL A 120 -0.72 -6.60 9.74
CA VAL A 120 -1.39 -5.32 10.01
C VAL A 120 -0.40 -4.27 10.55
N GLU A 121 0.49 -4.64 11.47
CA GLU A 121 1.53 -3.73 11.98
C GLU A 121 2.50 -3.28 10.88
N GLU A 122 2.87 -4.17 9.96
CA GLU A 122 3.69 -3.87 8.80
C GLU A 122 2.98 -2.90 7.84
N LEU A 123 1.69 -3.12 7.59
CA LEU A 123 0.86 -2.17 6.82
C LEU A 123 0.80 -0.78 7.50
N PHE A 124 0.70 -0.72 8.83
CA PHE A 124 0.75 0.58 9.52
C PHE A 124 2.12 1.25 9.46
N LYS A 125 3.22 0.48 9.44
CA LYS A 125 4.57 1.03 9.25
C LYS A 125 4.72 1.60 7.84
N THR A 126 4.34 0.84 6.82
CA THR A 126 4.39 1.29 5.42
C THR A 126 3.51 2.52 5.19
N LEU A 127 2.30 2.57 5.76
CA LEU A 127 1.42 3.73 5.66
C LEU A 127 2.03 4.98 6.34
N ARG A 128 2.66 4.82 7.51
CA ARG A 128 3.38 5.93 8.16
C ARG A 128 4.59 6.41 7.35
N GLU A 129 5.31 5.50 6.69
CA GLU A 129 6.42 5.85 5.81
C GLU A 129 5.92 6.58 4.57
N GLN A 130 4.83 6.12 3.94
CA GLN A 130 4.17 6.80 2.84
C GLN A 130 3.72 8.21 3.23
N GLU A 131 3.09 8.40 4.39
CA GLU A 131 2.73 9.73 4.90
C GLU A 131 3.96 10.64 5.09
N ARG A 132 5.09 10.09 5.56
CA ARG A 132 6.34 10.86 5.70
C ARG A 132 6.88 11.27 4.34
N THR A 133 6.91 10.37 3.36
CA THR A 133 7.33 10.69 1.98
C THR A 133 6.41 11.74 1.35
N ALA A 134 5.09 11.61 1.50
CA ALA A 134 4.14 12.60 0.99
C ALA A 134 4.31 13.99 1.63
N ARG A 135 4.61 14.04 2.94
CA ARG A 135 4.94 15.31 3.63
C ARG A 135 6.25 15.91 3.13
N PHE A 136 7.25 15.09 2.85
CA PHE A 136 8.52 15.55 2.28
C PHE A 136 8.31 16.10 0.87
N ASP A 137 7.57 15.39 0.01
CA ASP A 137 7.24 15.84 -1.35
C ASP A 137 6.46 17.15 -1.34
N LYS A 138 5.51 17.30 -0.42
CA LYS A 138 4.78 18.56 -0.25
C LYS A 138 5.74 19.71 0.06
N ARG A 139 6.66 19.53 1.00
CA ARG A 139 7.68 20.53 1.34
C ARG A 139 8.60 20.84 0.16
N LEU A 140 8.97 19.82 -0.61
CA LEU A 140 9.82 19.99 -1.79
C LEU A 140 9.10 20.80 -2.88
N ARG A 141 7.81 20.51 -3.14
CA ARG A 141 6.98 21.31 -4.06
C ARG A 141 6.86 22.76 -3.61
N GLU A 142 6.60 22.99 -2.32
CA GLU A 142 6.55 24.34 -1.74
C GLU A 142 7.87 25.10 -1.92
N GLN A 143 9.01 24.43 -1.71
CA GLN A 143 10.33 25.02 -1.94
C GLN A 143 10.57 25.33 -3.43
N THR A 144 10.23 24.41 -4.34
CA THR A 144 10.37 24.66 -5.78
C THR A 144 9.51 25.82 -6.24
N ALA A 145 8.26 25.91 -5.79
CA ALA A 145 7.37 27.03 -6.08
C ALA A 145 7.93 28.35 -5.54
N ALA A 146 8.46 28.36 -4.31
CA ALA A 146 9.09 29.55 -3.73
C ALA A 146 10.36 29.97 -4.50
N THR A 147 11.17 29.03 -4.97
CA THR A 147 12.35 29.36 -5.80
C THR A 147 11.95 29.86 -7.19
N GLN A 148 10.91 29.29 -7.78
CA GLN A 148 10.39 29.73 -9.07
C GLN A 148 9.84 31.16 -8.99
N ALA A 149 9.05 31.49 -7.96
CA ALA A 149 8.57 32.85 -7.73
C ALA A 149 9.72 33.86 -7.60
N ARG A 150 10.80 33.50 -6.90
CA ARG A 150 11.99 34.38 -6.80
C ARG A 150 12.68 34.58 -8.15
N VAL A 151 12.74 33.56 -8.99
CA VAL A 151 13.29 33.67 -10.35
C VAL A 151 12.41 34.56 -11.22
N GLU A 152 11.10 34.43 -11.13
CA GLU A 152 10.13 35.28 -11.83
C GLU A 152 10.24 36.74 -11.37
N ASP A 153 10.34 37.00 -10.07
CA ASP A 153 10.57 38.34 -9.51
C ASP A 153 11.88 38.96 -10.01
N MET A 154 12.97 38.17 -10.01
CA MET A 154 14.27 38.63 -10.52
C MET A 154 14.22 38.86 -12.03
N GLY A 155 13.51 38.02 -12.79
CA GLY A 155 13.25 38.21 -14.20
C GLY A 155 12.46 39.49 -14.49
N ALA A 156 11.42 39.77 -13.69
CA ALA A 156 10.66 41.02 -13.80
C ALA A 156 11.52 42.24 -13.48
N ARG A 157 12.38 42.16 -12.46
CA ARG A 157 13.34 43.24 -12.13
C ARG A 157 14.36 43.46 -13.24
N LEU A 158 14.88 42.39 -13.85
CA LEU A 158 15.78 42.47 -14.99
C LEU A 158 15.08 43.07 -16.20
N ALA A 159 13.87 42.63 -16.54
CA ALA A 159 13.08 43.21 -17.63
C ALA A 159 12.81 44.71 -17.41
N MET A 160 12.50 45.12 -16.18
CA MET A 160 12.35 46.53 -15.81
C MET A 160 13.67 47.31 -15.88
N ALA A 161 14.79 46.67 -15.54
CA ALA A 161 16.12 47.27 -15.66
C ALA A 161 16.52 47.42 -17.13
N GLU A 162 16.28 46.40 -17.97
CA GLU A 162 16.47 46.43 -19.42
C GLU A 162 15.63 47.55 -20.03
N LEU A 163 14.35 47.69 -19.68
CA LEU A 163 13.50 48.81 -20.11
C LEU A 163 14.03 50.19 -19.70
N LYS A 164 14.67 50.30 -18.53
CA LYS A 164 15.34 51.54 -18.08
C LYS A 164 16.70 51.76 -18.75
N MET A 165 17.31 50.70 -19.27
CA MET A 165 18.64 50.68 -19.90
C MET A 165 18.56 50.68 -21.43
N ILE A 166 17.37 50.66 -22.05
CA ILE A 166 17.22 51.01 -23.47
C ILE A 166 17.69 52.45 -23.59
N PRO A 167 18.80 52.72 -24.31
CA PRO A 167 19.25 54.09 -24.53
C PRO A 167 18.12 54.85 -25.21
N ALA A 168 17.80 56.05 -24.71
CA ALA A 168 16.78 56.91 -25.33
C ALA A 168 17.05 57.11 -26.84
N GLU A 169 18.30 56.94 -27.26
CA GLU A 169 18.80 56.97 -28.63
C GLU A 169 18.21 55.88 -29.53
N GLU A 170 17.95 54.66 -29.03
CA GLU A 170 17.33 53.59 -29.85
C GLU A 170 15.83 53.81 -30.04
N VAL A 171 15.16 54.38 -29.02
CA VAL A 171 13.76 54.79 -29.09
C VAL A 171 13.60 55.99 -30.03
N LEU A 172 14.54 56.94 -30.00
CA LEU A 172 14.58 58.10 -30.90
C LEU A 172 14.93 57.70 -32.34
N ALA A 173 15.90 56.81 -32.57
CA ALA A 173 16.26 56.33 -33.90
C ALA A 173 15.14 55.49 -34.55
N TRP A 174 14.33 54.82 -33.74
CA TRP A 174 13.14 54.10 -34.21
C TRP A 174 11.97 55.06 -34.49
N LEU A 175 11.77 56.09 -33.65
CA LEU A 175 10.80 57.18 -33.86
C LEU A 175 11.09 58.04 -35.10
N GLU A 176 12.36 58.23 -35.47
CA GLU A 176 12.76 58.91 -36.70
C GLU A 176 12.45 58.08 -37.96
N LYS A 177 12.44 56.74 -37.86
CA LYS A 177 12.13 55.82 -38.96
C LYS A 177 10.64 55.60 -39.19
N GLU A 178 9.85 55.60 -38.12
CA GLU A 178 8.40 55.43 -38.18
C GLU A 178 7.75 56.69 -37.61
N GLY A 179 7.55 57.68 -38.47
CA GLY A 179 7.06 59.02 -38.15
C GLY A 179 5.61 59.09 -37.65
N SER A 180 5.30 58.45 -36.52
CA SER A 180 4.10 58.75 -35.76
C SER A 180 4.31 58.48 -34.27
N LEU A 181 4.59 59.53 -33.51
CA LEU A 181 4.57 59.55 -32.04
C LEU A 181 3.23 59.03 -31.47
N GLU A 182 2.15 59.13 -32.24
CA GLU A 182 0.80 58.69 -31.86
C GLU A 182 0.67 57.15 -31.81
N ALA A 183 1.26 56.43 -32.78
CA ALA A 183 1.24 54.96 -32.78
C ALA A 183 2.05 54.37 -31.61
N VAL A 184 3.13 55.04 -31.21
CA VAL A 184 3.93 54.65 -30.03
C VAL A 184 3.17 54.91 -28.73
N ARG A 185 2.44 56.02 -28.67
CA ARG A 185 1.63 56.39 -27.50
C ARG A 185 0.46 55.44 -27.30
N GLU A 186 -0.25 55.08 -28.37
CA GLU A 186 -1.33 54.07 -28.32
C GLU A 186 -0.80 52.70 -27.89
N ARG A 187 0.35 52.27 -28.42
CA ARG A 187 0.91 50.95 -28.09
C ARG A 187 1.49 50.87 -26.68
N LEU A 188 2.03 51.97 -26.16
CA LEU A 188 2.43 52.08 -24.74
C LEU A 188 1.21 52.11 -23.81
N GLN A 189 0.12 52.79 -24.20
CA GLN A 189 -1.15 52.72 -23.47
C GLN A 189 -1.74 51.31 -23.47
N GLU A 190 -1.69 50.62 -24.60
CA GLU A 190 -2.17 49.24 -24.73
C GLU A 190 -1.33 48.27 -23.88
N ARG A 191 0.00 48.46 -23.82
CA ARG A 191 0.88 47.66 -22.95
C ARG A 191 0.74 47.99 -21.46
N LEU A 192 0.52 49.26 -21.11
CA LEU A 192 0.24 49.66 -19.73
C LEU A 192 -1.12 49.12 -19.26
N SER A 193 -2.13 49.07 -20.13
CA SER A 193 -3.42 48.46 -19.82
C SER A 193 -3.37 46.94 -19.66
N LYS A 194 -2.42 46.25 -20.33
CA LYS A 194 -2.17 44.82 -20.17
C LYS A 194 -1.28 44.46 -18.96
N LEU A 195 -0.54 45.43 -18.42
CA LEU A 195 0.35 45.28 -17.26
C LEU A 195 -0.24 45.84 -15.96
N ALA A 196 -1.46 46.39 -15.98
CA ALA A 196 -2.19 46.76 -14.78
C ALA A 196 -2.91 45.52 -14.21
N PRO A 197 -2.45 44.94 -13.09
CA PRO A 197 -3.22 43.89 -12.43
C PRO A 197 -4.50 44.49 -11.84
N GLU A 198 -5.66 44.04 -12.32
CA GLU A 198 -6.89 44.10 -11.53
C GLU A 198 -6.70 43.20 -10.31
N GLY A 199 -6.56 43.81 -9.13
CA GLY A 199 -6.45 43.10 -7.86
C GLY A 199 -6.36 44.06 -6.68
N GLU A 200 -7.48 44.23 -6.00
CA GLU A 200 -7.66 45.05 -4.79
C GLU A 200 -6.70 44.67 -3.65
N PRO A 201 -6.31 45.62 -2.77
CA PRO A 201 -5.43 45.34 -1.64
C PRO A 201 -6.21 44.77 -0.44
N GLN A 202 -5.84 43.57 0.03
CA GLN A 202 -6.12 43.14 1.42
C GLN A 202 -5.01 43.62 2.36
N PRO A 203 -5.33 44.21 3.53
CA PRO A 203 -4.34 44.60 4.52
C PRO A 203 -4.11 43.47 5.54
N GLY A 204 -2.83 43.12 5.77
CA GLY A 204 -2.42 42.43 7.00
C GLY A 204 -1.40 41.31 6.82
N ALA A 205 -0.11 41.64 6.86
CA ALA A 205 0.93 40.73 7.35
C ALA A 205 2.15 41.50 7.92
N PRO A 206 2.80 40.99 8.99
CA PRO A 206 3.77 41.69 9.86
C PRO A 206 5.24 41.63 9.34
N PRO A 207 6.22 42.31 9.99
CA PRO A 207 7.49 42.69 9.36
C PRO A 207 8.55 41.58 9.32
N GLN A 208 9.31 41.55 8.23
CA GLN A 208 10.54 40.75 8.06
C GLN A 208 11.78 41.49 8.63
N PRO A 209 12.76 40.78 9.23
CA PRO A 209 14.05 41.36 9.65
C PRO A 209 15.05 41.53 8.48
N PRO A 210 16.09 42.38 8.63
CA PRO A 210 16.95 42.80 7.52
C PRO A 210 17.94 41.71 7.09
N SER A 211 18.13 41.61 5.77
CA SER A 211 19.22 40.84 5.14
C SER A 211 20.54 41.64 5.20
N PRO A 212 21.69 40.99 5.41
CA PRO A 212 22.99 41.66 5.48
C PRO A 212 23.51 42.00 4.07
N SER A 213 23.95 43.25 3.93
CA SER A 213 24.66 43.77 2.77
C SER A 213 26.01 43.07 2.59
N LEU A 214 26.24 42.44 1.43
CA LEU A 214 27.58 42.09 0.96
C LEU A 214 27.96 43.06 -0.16
N ILE A 215 28.63 44.13 0.25
CA ILE A 215 29.46 44.99 -0.61
C ILE A 215 30.79 44.26 -0.78
N GLY A 216 31.04 43.77 -2.00
CA GLY A 216 32.33 43.23 -2.43
C GLY A 216 32.63 43.72 -3.84
N LYS A 217 33.74 44.44 -4.00
CA LYS A 217 34.21 45.09 -5.23
C LYS A 217 34.49 44.07 -6.35
N PRO A 218 34.41 44.47 -7.64
CA PRO A 218 34.85 43.64 -8.75
C PRO A 218 36.39 43.61 -8.75
N THR A 219 36.97 42.42 -8.66
CA THR A 219 38.40 42.19 -8.94
C THR A 219 38.53 41.52 -10.30
N ASP A 220 39.34 42.15 -11.14
CA ASP A 220 39.74 41.68 -12.47
C ASP A 220 40.40 40.30 -12.40
N TYR A 221 39.65 39.26 -12.78
CA TYR A 221 40.14 37.91 -13.10
C TYR A 221 39.24 37.30 -14.18
N GLU A 222 39.10 38.00 -15.30
CA GLU A 222 38.49 37.45 -16.51
C GLU A 222 39.58 36.87 -17.41
N GLN A 223 39.55 35.54 -17.57
CA GLN A 223 39.48 34.89 -18.90
C GLN A 223 39.48 33.34 -18.83
N THR A 224 39.69 32.71 -17.68
CA THR A 224 39.51 31.24 -17.49
C THR A 224 38.25 30.84 -16.72
N GLY A 225 37.59 31.80 -16.06
CA GLY A 225 36.40 31.60 -15.23
C GLY A 225 35.11 31.12 -15.95
N PRO A 226 34.74 31.61 -17.14
CA PRO A 226 33.46 31.23 -17.75
C PRO A 226 33.45 29.78 -18.26
N ILE A 227 34.60 29.26 -18.71
CA ILE A 227 34.74 27.88 -19.17
C ILE A 227 34.66 26.92 -17.97
N ALA A 228 35.32 27.25 -16.85
CA ALA A 228 35.24 26.44 -15.63
C ALA A 228 33.81 26.43 -15.05
N ALA A 229 33.11 27.57 -15.06
CA ALA A 229 31.72 27.66 -14.64
C ALA A 229 30.77 26.90 -15.58
N ALA A 230 31.02 26.92 -16.90
CA ALA A 230 30.26 26.12 -17.86
C ALA A 230 30.50 24.62 -17.67
N MET A 231 31.75 24.19 -17.47
CA MET A 231 32.07 22.78 -17.20
C MET A 231 31.45 22.29 -15.87
N ALA A 232 31.42 23.13 -14.83
CA ALA A 232 30.74 22.80 -13.58
C ALA A 232 29.23 22.62 -13.76
N ARG A 233 28.58 23.43 -14.61
CA ARG A 233 27.15 23.27 -14.93
C ARG A 233 26.88 22.03 -15.76
N VAL A 234 27.77 21.68 -16.69
CA VAL A 234 27.68 20.43 -17.47
C VAL A 234 27.78 19.23 -16.53
N ALA A 235 28.76 19.21 -15.62
CA ALA A 235 28.89 18.14 -14.63
C ALA A 235 27.65 18.02 -13.71
N ASP A 236 27.06 19.15 -13.29
CA ASP A 236 25.82 19.16 -12.50
C ASP A 236 24.62 18.61 -13.28
N LEU A 237 24.53 18.88 -14.58
CA LEU A 237 23.48 18.35 -15.46
C LEU A 237 23.68 16.86 -15.73
N GLU A 238 24.91 16.42 -15.98
CA GLU A 238 25.26 15.00 -16.12
C GLU A 238 24.87 14.23 -14.85
N ARG A 239 25.20 14.75 -13.67
CA ARG A 239 24.82 14.14 -12.39
C ARG A 239 23.31 14.06 -12.21
N ARG A 240 22.56 15.10 -12.57
CA ARG A 240 21.08 15.09 -12.51
C ARG A 240 20.47 14.12 -13.51
N LEU A 241 21.12 13.91 -14.65
CA LEU A 241 20.68 12.97 -15.67
C LEU A 241 20.90 11.53 -15.17
N GLU A 242 22.06 11.23 -14.58
CA GLU A 242 22.35 9.97 -13.91
C GLU A 242 21.34 9.69 -12.76
N GLU A 243 21.10 10.66 -11.88
CA GLU A 243 20.10 10.55 -10.80
C GLU A 243 18.68 10.26 -11.34
N ALA A 244 18.30 10.90 -12.45
CA ALA A 244 17.00 10.68 -13.09
C ALA A 244 16.91 9.29 -13.77
N GLU A 245 18.00 8.79 -14.34
CA GLU A 245 18.07 7.44 -14.91
C GLU A 245 17.99 6.36 -13.83
N GLU A 246 18.70 6.54 -12.71
CA GLU A 246 18.62 5.66 -11.54
C GLU A 246 17.21 5.65 -10.95
N ALA A 247 16.56 6.82 -10.83
CA ALA A 247 15.18 6.91 -10.38
C ALA A 247 14.21 6.14 -11.29
N ARG A 248 14.34 6.32 -12.62
CA ARG A 248 13.54 5.57 -13.60
C ARG A 248 13.81 4.07 -13.56
N LYS A 249 15.06 3.66 -13.34
CA LYS A 249 15.43 2.25 -13.19
C LYS A 249 14.77 1.65 -11.96
N LYS A 250 14.81 2.36 -10.83
CA LYS A 250 14.16 1.94 -9.59
C LYS A 250 12.64 1.83 -9.74
N GLU A 251 11.99 2.79 -10.39
CA GLU A 251 10.56 2.72 -10.70
C GLU A 251 10.21 1.50 -11.57
N ARG A 252 11.06 1.13 -12.54
CA ARG A 252 10.87 -0.08 -13.34
C ARG A 252 11.01 -1.34 -12.51
N GLU A 253 11.98 -1.40 -11.60
CA GLU A 253 12.19 -2.54 -10.70
C GLU A 253 11.04 -2.69 -9.70
N ASP A 254 10.57 -1.58 -9.11
CA ASP A 254 9.42 -1.56 -8.21
C ASP A 254 8.14 -2.00 -8.93
N ARG A 255 7.95 -1.52 -10.16
CA ARG A 255 6.83 -1.95 -11.02
C ARG A 255 6.91 -3.43 -11.36
N ALA A 256 8.09 -3.94 -11.73
CA ALA A 256 8.30 -5.36 -12.00
C ALA A 256 8.03 -6.23 -10.76
N HIS A 257 8.40 -5.76 -9.57
CA HIS A 257 8.10 -6.44 -8.31
C HIS A 257 6.60 -6.48 -8.03
N TRP A 258 5.91 -5.36 -8.22
CA TRP A 258 4.46 -5.28 -8.06
C TRP A 258 3.74 -6.19 -9.07
N GLU A 259 4.12 -6.15 -10.35
CA GLU A 259 3.57 -7.01 -11.40
C GLU A 259 3.79 -8.51 -11.09
N SER A 260 4.98 -8.89 -10.61
CA SER A 260 5.28 -10.24 -10.15
C SER A 260 4.38 -10.68 -8.98
N GLY A 261 4.15 -9.79 -8.00
CA GLY A 261 3.24 -10.04 -6.88
C GLY A 261 1.78 -10.23 -7.31
N VAL A 262 1.31 -9.42 -8.26
CA VAL A 262 -0.03 -9.56 -8.85
C VAL A 262 -0.16 -10.89 -9.59
N LEU A 263 0.82 -11.26 -10.41
CA LEU A 263 0.80 -12.55 -11.12
C LEU A 263 0.81 -13.74 -10.14
N GLN A 264 1.60 -13.67 -9.07
CA GLN A 264 1.68 -14.74 -8.08
C GLN A 264 0.38 -14.87 -7.27
N THR A 265 -0.25 -13.76 -6.90
CA THR A 265 -1.55 -13.77 -6.22
C THR A 265 -2.65 -14.29 -7.14
N LEU A 266 -2.68 -13.89 -8.41
CA LEU A 266 -3.60 -14.42 -9.40
C LEU A 266 -3.41 -15.93 -9.59
N ARG A 267 -2.18 -16.44 -9.70
CA ARG A 267 -1.90 -17.89 -9.78
C ARG A 267 -2.36 -18.65 -8.53
N ARG A 268 -2.00 -18.17 -7.33
CA ARG A 268 -2.42 -18.79 -6.07
C ARG A 268 -3.93 -18.76 -5.88
N SER A 269 -4.58 -17.72 -6.39
CA SER A 269 -6.04 -17.66 -6.41
C SER A 269 -6.55 -18.74 -7.37
N GLY A 270 -6.04 -18.82 -8.61
CA GLY A 270 -6.37 -19.84 -9.61
C GLY A 270 -6.30 -21.26 -9.06
N GLU A 271 -5.21 -21.62 -8.37
CA GLU A 271 -5.04 -22.93 -7.73
C GLU A 271 -6.04 -23.22 -6.59
N ARG A 272 -6.49 -22.18 -5.87
CA ARG A 272 -7.55 -22.33 -4.86
C ARG A 272 -8.93 -22.44 -5.52
N TRP A 273 -9.11 -21.82 -6.70
CA TRP A 273 -10.36 -21.82 -7.47
C TRP A 273 -10.59 -23.14 -8.22
N GLU A 274 -9.53 -23.75 -8.78
CA GLU A 274 -9.59 -25.09 -9.40
C GLU A 274 -10.14 -26.15 -8.44
N ARG A 275 -9.98 -25.92 -7.12
CA ARG A 275 -10.51 -26.81 -6.07
C ARG A 275 -12.01 -26.62 -5.78
N ALA A 276 -12.67 -25.57 -6.28
CA ALA A 276 -14.00 -25.13 -5.83
C ALA A 276 -15.17 -25.39 -6.82
N GLY A 277 -14.93 -25.72 -8.10
CA GLY A 277 -15.84 -26.53 -8.92
C GLY A 277 -17.26 -26.02 -9.27
N GLY A 278 -17.54 -24.71 -9.45
CA GLY A 278 -18.81 -24.24 -10.02
C GLY A 278 -19.07 -22.73 -9.95
N ALA A 279 -19.82 -22.15 -10.91
CA ALA A 279 -20.00 -20.70 -11.23
C ALA A 279 -18.70 -19.88 -11.40
N GLY A 280 -17.60 -20.36 -10.83
CA GLY A 280 -16.23 -19.93 -10.98
C GLY A 280 -15.64 -20.20 -12.35
N LEU A 281 -16.20 -21.08 -13.19
CA LEU A 281 -15.68 -21.28 -14.56
C LEU A 281 -15.72 -20.00 -15.41
N LEU A 282 -16.73 -19.13 -15.20
CA LEU A 282 -16.77 -17.82 -15.86
C LEU A 282 -15.70 -16.87 -15.29
N VAL A 283 -15.46 -16.93 -13.97
CA VAL A 283 -14.43 -16.12 -13.31
C VAL A 283 -13.03 -16.61 -13.70
N GLU A 284 -12.79 -17.92 -13.72
CA GLU A 284 -11.58 -18.56 -14.22
C GLU A 284 -11.33 -18.21 -15.68
N ALA A 285 -12.34 -18.27 -16.55
CA ALA A 285 -12.21 -17.82 -17.94
C ALA A 285 -11.86 -16.32 -18.02
N THR A 286 -12.42 -15.47 -17.16
CA THR A 286 -12.08 -14.04 -17.12
C THR A 286 -10.69 -13.77 -16.54
N LEU A 287 -10.27 -14.53 -15.51
CA LEU A 287 -8.94 -14.42 -14.92
C LEU A 287 -7.88 -14.92 -15.89
N GLN A 288 -8.13 -16.04 -16.58
CA GLN A 288 -7.27 -16.54 -17.63
C GLN A 288 -7.20 -15.54 -18.79
N SER A 289 -8.33 -15.01 -19.24
CA SER A 289 -8.35 -13.93 -20.24
C SER A 289 -7.55 -12.71 -19.78
N MET A 290 -7.61 -12.35 -18.49
CA MET A 290 -6.83 -11.24 -17.94
C MET A 290 -5.32 -11.53 -17.94
N VAL A 291 -4.92 -12.76 -17.57
CA VAL A 291 -3.53 -13.21 -17.65
C VAL A 291 -3.03 -13.15 -19.10
N ASP A 292 -3.83 -13.61 -20.06
CA ASP A 292 -3.49 -13.57 -21.48
C ASP A 292 -3.38 -12.12 -22.01
N LEU A 293 -4.29 -11.24 -21.59
CA LEU A 293 -4.26 -9.81 -21.95
C LEU A 293 -3.04 -9.09 -21.36
N LEU A 294 -2.69 -9.38 -20.10
CA LEU A 294 -1.47 -8.86 -19.46
C LEU A 294 -0.23 -9.36 -20.20
N GLY A 295 -0.17 -10.66 -20.52
CA GLY A 295 0.92 -11.24 -21.30
C GLY A 295 1.09 -10.58 -22.67
N LYS A 296 -0.01 -10.31 -23.39
CA LYS A 296 0.00 -9.57 -24.67
C LYS A 296 0.50 -8.14 -24.49
N ARG A 297 0.05 -7.45 -23.45
CA ARG A 297 0.47 -6.08 -23.14
C ARG A 297 1.97 -6.01 -22.85
N ASP A 298 2.47 -6.94 -22.05
CA ASP A 298 3.87 -6.98 -21.66
C ASP A 298 4.77 -7.36 -22.84
N ALA A 299 4.32 -8.28 -23.72
CA ALA A 299 5.00 -8.56 -24.98
C ALA A 299 5.08 -7.31 -25.89
N CYS A 300 3.98 -6.55 -26.02
CA CYS A 300 3.97 -5.29 -26.77
C CYS A 300 4.92 -4.24 -26.14
N ALA A 301 4.97 -4.16 -24.81
CA ALA A 301 5.84 -3.25 -24.09
C ALA A 301 7.33 -3.61 -24.26
N GLN A 302 7.66 -4.90 -24.24
CA GLN A 302 9.02 -5.39 -24.51
C GLN A 302 9.44 -5.11 -25.97
N GLU A 303 8.55 -5.32 -26.94
CA GLU A 303 8.82 -4.94 -28.32
C GLU A 303 8.99 -3.42 -28.46
N LEU A 304 8.17 -2.63 -27.77
CA LEU A 304 8.29 -1.18 -27.77
C LEU A 304 9.67 -0.75 -27.24
N ALA A 305 10.09 -1.30 -26.10
CA ALA A 305 11.41 -1.03 -25.53
C ALA A 305 12.54 -1.36 -26.52
N LYS A 306 12.50 -2.56 -27.14
CA LYS A 306 13.47 -2.96 -28.18
C LYS A 306 13.46 -2.03 -29.40
N THR A 307 12.29 -1.54 -29.83
CA THR A 307 12.21 -0.61 -30.97
C THR A 307 12.76 0.77 -30.62
N LEU A 308 12.60 1.22 -29.37
CA LEU A 308 13.14 2.50 -28.90
C LEU A 308 14.66 2.42 -28.72
N GLU A 309 15.18 1.32 -28.15
CA GLU A 309 16.63 1.08 -28.06
C GLU A 309 17.30 1.08 -29.45
N ARG A 310 16.66 0.45 -30.45
CA ARG A 310 17.15 0.50 -31.84
C ARG A 310 17.12 1.92 -32.42
N LEU A 311 16.08 2.69 -32.10
CA LEU A 311 15.94 4.07 -32.54
C LEU A 311 17.03 4.97 -31.93
N GLU A 312 17.39 4.76 -30.67
CA GLU A 312 18.45 5.49 -29.97
C GLU A 312 19.84 5.20 -30.58
N GLY A 313 20.06 3.99 -31.08
CA GLY A 313 21.30 3.60 -31.75
C GLY A 313 21.45 4.06 -33.21
N GLU A 314 20.41 4.63 -33.83
CA GLU A 314 20.44 5.01 -35.24
C GLU A 314 21.01 6.43 -35.48
N PRO A 315 21.89 6.62 -36.48
CA PRO A 315 22.45 7.93 -36.79
C PRO A 315 21.39 8.87 -37.39
N PRO A 316 21.53 10.20 -37.17
CA PRO A 316 20.62 11.19 -37.74
C PRO A 316 20.71 11.16 -39.28
N GLY A 317 19.66 10.66 -39.94
CA GLY A 317 19.59 10.50 -41.39
C GLY A 317 19.38 9.07 -41.88
N SER A 318 19.33 8.08 -40.97
CA SER A 318 18.97 6.70 -41.30
C SER A 318 17.58 6.60 -41.96
N THR A 319 17.50 5.77 -42.99
CA THR A 319 16.24 5.44 -43.68
C THR A 319 15.33 4.54 -42.86
N GLU A 320 15.85 3.88 -41.82
CA GLU A 320 15.11 2.95 -40.95
C GLU A 320 14.35 3.66 -39.81
N ALA A 321 14.85 4.81 -39.36
CA ALA A 321 14.26 5.65 -38.32
C ALA A 321 12.75 5.95 -38.51
N PRO A 322 12.24 6.35 -39.70
CA PRO A 322 10.80 6.56 -39.88
C PRO A 322 9.99 5.27 -39.71
N ALA A 323 10.51 4.12 -40.14
CA ALA A 323 9.86 2.82 -40.00
C ALA A 323 9.81 2.36 -38.53
N LEU A 324 10.90 2.54 -37.78
CA LEU A 324 10.95 2.26 -36.34
C LEU A 324 9.99 3.15 -35.56
N ARG A 325 9.88 4.45 -35.89
CA ARG A 325 8.91 5.36 -35.27
C ARG A 325 7.46 4.98 -35.58
N ALA A 326 7.18 4.54 -36.80
CA ALA A 326 5.85 4.04 -37.17
C ALA A 326 5.50 2.80 -36.34
N ARG A 327 6.41 1.82 -36.25
CA ARG A 327 6.22 0.61 -35.43
C ARG A 327 6.05 0.93 -33.94
N ALA A 328 6.84 1.87 -33.40
CA ALA A 328 6.68 2.29 -32.00
C ALA A 328 5.32 2.94 -31.73
N LYS A 329 4.78 3.73 -32.70
CA LYS A 329 3.43 4.29 -32.60
C LYS A 329 2.35 3.20 -32.65
N GLU A 330 2.51 2.19 -33.50
CA GLU A 330 1.59 1.05 -33.58
C GLU A 330 1.58 0.23 -32.29
N LEU A 331 2.76 -0.05 -31.72
CA LEU A 331 2.87 -0.76 -30.44
C LEU A 331 2.24 0.01 -29.28
N ARG A 332 2.39 1.35 -29.23
CA ARG A 332 1.69 2.19 -28.25
C ARG A 332 0.18 2.12 -28.41
N LYS A 333 -0.34 2.22 -29.64
CA LYS A 333 -1.78 2.05 -29.92
C LYS A 333 -2.29 0.66 -29.51
N SER A 334 -1.49 -0.38 -29.73
CA SER A 334 -1.82 -1.75 -29.31
C SER A 334 -1.94 -1.84 -27.79
N ILE A 335 -0.98 -1.29 -27.04
CA ILE A 335 -1.03 -1.24 -25.57
C ILE A 335 -2.26 -0.46 -25.08
N GLU A 336 -2.54 0.71 -25.67
CA GLU A 336 -3.71 1.52 -25.34
C GLU A 336 -5.02 0.77 -25.63
N SER A 337 -5.08 -0.03 -26.69
CA SER A 337 -6.27 -0.81 -27.05
C SER A 337 -6.53 -2.01 -26.12
N LEU A 338 -5.50 -2.56 -25.48
CA LEU A 338 -5.64 -3.65 -24.50
C LEU A 338 -6.15 -3.15 -23.14
N GLN A 339 -5.94 -1.87 -22.82
CA GLN A 339 -6.37 -1.29 -21.55
C GLN A 339 -7.89 -1.41 -21.28
N PRO A 340 -8.81 -1.04 -22.20
CA PRO A 340 -10.24 -1.20 -21.96
C PRO A 340 -10.69 -2.67 -21.85
N GLU A 341 -9.97 -3.61 -22.44
CA GLU A 341 -10.26 -5.04 -22.30
C GLU A 341 -9.85 -5.56 -20.92
N LEU A 342 -8.69 -5.13 -20.42
CA LEU A 342 -8.25 -5.38 -19.04
C LEU A 342 -9.20 -4.77 -18.02
N ASP A 343 -9.64 -3.52 -18.23
CA ASP A 343 -10.58 -2.84 -17.33
C ASP A 343 -11.93 -3.58 -17.27
N LYS A 344 -12.42 -4.10 -18.40
CA LYS A 344 -13.63 -4.94 -18.45
C LYS A 344 -13.45 -6.24 -17.70
N ALA A 345 -12.32 -6.94 -17.90
CA ALA A 345 -12.03 -8.18 -17.17
C ALA A 345 -11.94 -7.94 -15.66
N MET A 346 -11.26 -6.87 -15.25
CA MET A 346 -11.16 -6.43 -13.86
C MET A 346 -12.54 -6.08 -13.26
N ALA A 347 -13.40 -5.40 -14.00
CA ALA A 347 -14.76 -5.08 -13.54
C ALA A 347 -15.59 -6.33 -13.26
N VAL A 348 -15.49 -7.37 -14.09
CA VAL A 348 -16.17 -8.66 -13.87
C VAL A 348 -15.66 -9.35 -12.62
N VAL A 349 -14.33 -9.37 -12.42
CA VAL A 349 -13.71 -9.93 -11.21
C VAL A 349 -14.15 -9.17 -9.96
N ASN A 350 -14.14 -7.84 -9.99
CA ASN A 350 -14.56 -7.00 -8.85
C ASN A 350 -16.03 -7.21 -8.49
N ALA A 351 -16.92 -7.21 -9.49
CA ALA A 351 -18.35 -7.46 -9.25
C ALA A 351 -18.61 -8.84 -8.64
N TRP A 352 -17.80 -9.84 -9.02
CA TRP A 352 -17.85 -11.16 -8.42
C TRP A 352 -17.34 -11.15 -6.97
N VAL A 353 -16.22 -10.49 -6.70
CA VAL A 353 -15.65 -10.32 -5.35
C VAL A 353 -16.68 -9.68 -4.42
N GLU A 354 -17.31 -8.58 -4.84
CA GLU A 354 -18.35 -7.92 -4.05
C GLU A 354 -19.54 -8.84 -3.76
N ARG A 355 -19.95 -9.65 -4.74
CA ARG A 355 -21.04 -10.62 -4.56
C ARG A 355 -20.67 -11.74 -3.60
N SER A 356 -19.40 -12.19 -3.60
CA SER A 356 -18.91 -13.21 -2.68
C SER A 356 -18.89 -12.71 -1.23
N GLN A 357 -18.39 -11.49 -1.00
CA GLN A 357 -18.35 -10.86 0.32
C GLN A 357 -19.74 -10.68 0.93
N ARG A 358 -20.76 -10.40 0.12
CA ARG A 358 -22.15 -10.27 0.58
C ARG A 358 -22.84 -11.59 0.94
N LYS A 359 -22.32 -12.74 0.49
CA LYS A 359 -22.88 -14.06 0.83
C LYS A 359 -22.37 -14.58 2.18
N ASP A 360 -21.23 -14.08 2.64
CA ASP A 360 -20.60 -14.52 3.89
C ASP A 360 -21.03 -13.70 5.12
N THR A 361 -21.83 -12.64 4.91
CA THR A 361 -22.53 -11.84 5.93
C THR A 361 -23.99 -12.24 6.01
#